data_AF-A0A9N9RJ31-F1
#
_entry.id   AF-A0A9N9RJ31-F1
#
_cell.length_a   1.000
_cell.length_b   1.000
_cell.length_c   1.000
_cell.angle_alpha   90.00
_cell.angle_beta   90.00
_cell.angle_gamma   90.00
#
_symmetry.space_group_name_H-M   'P 1'
#
loop_
_entity.id
_entity.type
_entity.pdbx_description
1 polymer ?
#
loop_
_entity_poly.entity_id
_entity_poly.type
_entity_poly.pdbx_seq_one_letter_code
_entity_poly.pdbx_strand_id
1 'polypeptide(L)'
;MNHKLIIIVILSMSVLKVFAKPGASCGANYTEPVNNSIICSEIFQIFHKCTGRFLEVALDTANPFTLCTNKQAFGYYRNLTFFFNLLEENYDRKTRIICSEEYLNKNRMSVISHIVATSKGLWESGNCDDCYGDDTSLYQNFSPHTIEFQKAHSEYANCTSKFRNVSEICKECMSFYQKMNDLFDYEKKKKEGKICFDLEDVMNKTRQEWSVVYKCCKNKMDSLKAFYSLFSTIIILTLAFYSVIYLTGSSYDETTTLDAREISISQTMEPNTSASSSGSSNVTAIIKSKKEPESDKKLLINVDDSDDDENILSTPSANRHQIVLDN
;
A
#
# COMPACT_ATOMS: atom_id res chain seq x y z
N MET A 1 46.41 -56.69 33.60
CA MET A 1 46.66 -56.64 32.14
C MET A 1 45.43 -57.24 31.47
N ASN A 2 44.72 -56.61 30.53
CA ASN A 2 44.97 -55.35 29.81
C ASN A 2 43.71 -54.45 29.80
N HIS A 3 43.89 -53.13 29.91
CA HIS A 3 42.80 -52.14 29.98
C HIS A 3 42.98 -51.00 28.96
N LYS A 4 43.59 -51.31 27.80
CA LYS A 4 44.10 -50.33 26.82
C LYS A 4 43.60 -50.54 25.38
N LEU A 5 42.28 -50.74 25.18
CA LEU A 5 41.71 -50.91 23.83
C LEU A 5 40.36 -50.20 23.58
N ILE A 6 40.05 -49.13 24.32
CA ILE A 6 38.81 -48.33 24.14
C ILE A 6 39.11 -46.82 24.12
N ILE A 7 40.26 -46.40 23.56
CA ILE A 7 40.63 -44.97 23.42
C ILE A 7 41.36 -44.68 22.08
N ILE A 8 40.84 -45.19 20.95
CA ILE A 8 41.32 -44.81 19.59
C ILE A 8 40.13 -44.68 18.61
N VAL A 9 39.15 -43.83 18.93
CA VAL A 9 38.08 -43.41 17.98
C VAL A 9 37.78 -41.90 18.04
N ILE A 10 38.20 -41.19 19.09
CA ILE A 10 37.80 -39.79 19.36
C ILE A 10 38.91 -38.77 18.95
N LEU A 11 39.61 -39.03 17.84
CA LEU A 11 40.72 -38.18 17.35
C LEU A 11 40.71 -37.94 15.82
N SER A 12 39.53 -37.83 15.22
CA SER A 12 39.35 -37.39 13.82
C SER A 12 38.35 -36.25 13.63
N MET A 13 37.65 -35.82 14.69
CA MET A 13 36.74 -34.65 14.67
C MET A 13 37.40 -33.36 15.16
N SER A 14 38.71 -33.22 14.93
CA SER A 14 39.39 -31.92 14.91
C SER A 14 39.01 -31.17 13.64
N VAL A 15 37.74 -30.78 13.55
CA VAL A 15 37.24 -29.77 12.61
C VAL A 15 38.22 -28.61 12.60
N LEU A 16 38.63 -28.14 11.43
CA LEU A 16 39.40 -26.90 11.33
C LEU A 16 38.55 -25.77 11.92
N LYS A 17 38.85 -25.39 13.16
CA LYS A 17 38.61 -24.04 13.64
C LYS A 17 39.53 -23.15 12.82
N VAL A 18 39.07 -22.81 11.61
CA VAL A 18 39.60 -21.73 10.81
C VAL A 18 39.72 -20.55 11.76
N PHE A 19 40.95 -20.10 12.00
CA PHE A 19 41.20 -18.93 12.83
C PHE A 19 40.67 -17.72 12.09
N ALA A 20 39.39 -17.43 12.28
CA ALA A 20 38.83 -16.12 12.04
C ALA A 20 39.66 -15.14 12.86
N LYS A 21 40.54 -14.39 12.16
CA LYS A 21 41.12 -13.16 12.71
C LYS A 21 39.97 -12.31 13.28
N PRO A 22 40.24 -11.41 14.24
CA PRO A 22 39.26 -10.41 14.67
C PRO A 22 38.94 -9.46 13.51
N GLY A 23 38.06 -9.91 12.63
CA GLY A 23 37.73 -9.25 11.37
C GLY A 23 36.81 -8.07 11.62
N ALA A 24 37.19 -6.91 11.09
CA ALA A 24 36.44 -5.67 11.15
C ALA A 24 34.94 -5.92 10.99
N SER A 25 34.16 -5.39 11.94
CA SER A 25 32.81 -5.89 12.15
C SER A 25 31.79 -5.08 11.38
N CYS A 26 30.97 -5.77 10.59
CA CYS A 26 29.69 -5.19 10.20
C CYS A 26 28.87 -4.95 11.47
N GLY A 27 28.62 -3.69 11.81
CA GLY A 27 28.03 -3.28 13.09
C GLY A 27 29.00 -2.73 14.16
N ALA A 28 30.26 -2.45 13.81
CA ALA A 28 31.11 -1.54 14.58
C ALA A 28 31.41 -0.29 13.75
N ASN A 29 31.54 0.87 14.41
CA ASN A 29 31.88 2.12 13.73
C ASN A 29 33.19 1.94 12.93
N TYR A 30 33.15 2.27 11.64
CA TYR A 30 34.36 2.42 10.84
C TYR A 30 35.12 3.65 11.31
N THR A 31 36.04 3.46 12.26
CA THR A 31 37.12 4.42 12.47
C THR A 31 37.96 4.42 11.20
N GLU A 32 38.13 5.59 10.58
CA GLU A 32 39.04 5.74 9.45
C GLU A 32 40.41 5.12 9.79
N PRO A 33 41.04 4.37 8.89
CA PRO A 33 42.33 3.76 9.17
C PRO A 33 43.35 4.85 9.46
N VAL A 34 43.87 4.84 10.70
CA VAL A 34 44.79 5.86 11.28
C VAL A 34 46.15 5.94 10.55
N ASN A 35 46.28 5.26 9.40
CA ASN A 35 47.36 5.42 8.45
C ASN A 35 46.79 5.24 7.03
N ASN A 36 47.08 6.17 6.12
CA ASN A 36 46.39 6.41 4.83
C ASN A 36 46.62 5.35 3.72
N SER A 37 46.66 4.06 4.08
CA SER A 37 46.81 2.93 3.16
C SER A 37 45.48 2.17 3.03
N ILE A 38 44.66 2.53 2.05
CA ILE A 38 43.55 1.69 1.61
C ILE A 38 44.08 0.32 1.15
N ILE A 39 43.42 -0.76 1.58
CA ILE A 39 43.73 -2.15 1.26
C ILE A 39 42.43 -2.81 0.77
N CYS A 40 42.34 -3.08 -0.54
CA CYS A 40 41.10 -3.57 -1.16
C CYS A 40 40.58 -4.88 -0.53
N SER A 41 41.49 -5.78 -0.13
CA SER A 41 41.13 -7.09 0.46
C SER A 41 40.46 -6.98 1.83
N GLU A 42 40.78 -5.94 2.61
CA GLU A 42 40.18 -5.71 3.92
C GLU A 42 38.77 -5.13 3.77
N ILE A 43 38.61 -4.14 2.87
CA ILE A 43 37.29 -3.59 2.50
C ILE A 43 36.39 -4.71 1.95
N PHE A 44 36.90 -5.53 1.04
CA PHE A 44 36.13 -6.63 0.45
C PHE A 44 35.66 -7.66 1.49
N GLN A 45 36.49 -7.98 2.50
CA GLN A 45 36.08 -8.87 3.59
C GLN A 45 34.95 -8.27 4.45
N ILE A 46 34.95 -6.95 4.70
CA ILE A 46 33.87 -6.28 5.44
C ILE A 46 32.60 -6.22 4.59
N PHE A 47 32.71 -5.79 3.32
CA PHE A 47 31.62 -5.79 2.35
C PHE A 47 30.95 -7.17 2.24
N HIS A 48 31.72 -8.24 2.03
CA HIS A 48 31.24 -9.62 1.97
C HIS A 48 30.52 -10.03 3.26
N LYS A 49 31.09 -9.71 4.43
CA LYS A 49 30.49 -9.98 5.75
C LYS A 49 29.16 -9.24 5.94
N CYS A 50 29.08 -7.96 5.52
CA CYS A 50 27.84 -7.18 5.57
C CYS A 50 26.78 -7.71 4.61
N THR A 51 27.18 -8.11 3.41
CA THR A 51 26.28 -8.66 2.38
C THR A 51 25.59 -9.93 2.86
N GLY A 52 26.37 -10.90 3.37
CA GLY A 52 25.80 -12.13 3.92
C GLY A 52 24.84 -11.86 5.09
N ARG A 53 25.22 -10.98 6.02
CA ARG A 53 24.40 -10.64 7.19
C ARG A 53 23.14 -9.82 6.84
N PHE A 54 23.18 -8.97 5.81
CA PHE A 54 21.99 -8.26 5.34
C PHE A 54 20.96 -9.24 4.77
N LEU A 55 21.39 -10.15 3.88
CA LEU A 55 20.50 -11.13 3.25
C LEU A 55 19.92 -12.15 4.25
N GLU A 56 20.72 -12.57 5.23
CA GLU A 56 20.27 -13.42 6.35
C GLU A 56 19.14 -12.74 7.14
N VAL A 57 19.35 -11.51 7.61
CA VAL A 57 18.30 -10.77 8.33
C VAL A 57 17.10 -10.45 7.43
N ALA A 58 17.29 -10.23 6.13
CA ALA A 58 16.19 -10.00 5.19
C ALA A 58 15.29 -11.22 4.99
N LEU A 59 15.82 -12.44 5.12
CA LEU A 59 15.03 -13.67 5.14
C LEU A 59 14.33 -13.86 6.49
N ASP A 60 15.02 -13.63 7.61
CA ASP A 60 14.45 -13.72 8.96
C ASP A 60 13.32 -12.70 9.21
N THR A 61 13.42 -11.52 8.58
CA THR A 61 12.44 -10.41 8.69
C THR A 61 11.38 -10.40 7.59
N ALA A 62 11.23 -11.48 6.82
CA ALA A 62 10.24 -11.58 5.74
C ALA A 62 8.80 -11.82 6.25
N ASN A 63 8.60 -12.39 7.44
CA ASN A 63 7.27 -12.64 8.01
C ASN A 63 7.29 -12.69 9.55
N PRO A 64 6.75 -11.68 10.27
CA PRO A 64 6.17 -10.43 9.75
C PRO A 64 7.21 -9.55 9.06
N PHE A 65 6.79 -8.74 8.07
CA PHE A 65 7.74 -7.93 7.31
C PHE A 65 8.27 -6.81 8.20
N THR A 66 9.56 -6.87 8.50
CA THR A 66 10.22 -5.97 9.46
C THR A 66 11.60 -5.49 8.98
N LEU A 67 11.87 -5.61 7.66
CA LEU A 67 13.17 -5.31 7.07
C LEU A 67 13.57 -3.84 7.27
N CYS A 68 12.65 -2.90 7.06
CA CYS A 68 12.94 -1.47 7.07
C CYS A 68 13.07 -0.88 8.48
N THR A 69 12.56 -1.56 9.51
CA THR A 69 12.67 -1.13 10.92
C THR A 69 13.66 -1.95 11.74
N ASN A 70 14.09 -3.12 11.26
CA ASN A 70 15.10 -3.92 11.93
C ASN A 70 16.47 -3.20 11.97
N LYS A 71 16.94 -2.95 13.19
CA LYS A 71 18.22 -2.25 13.47
C LYS A 71 19.44 -2.91 12.84
N GLN A 72 19.46 -4.24 12.77
CA GLN A 72 20.54 -5.01 12.15
C GLN A 72 20.47 -4.90 10.63
N ALA A 73 19.28 -5.04 10.03
CA ALA A 73 19.09 -4.88 8.58
C ALA A 73 19.57 -3.49 8.10
N PHE A 74 19.12 -2.41 8.74
CA PHE A 74 19.59 -1.05 8.46
C PHE A 74 21.12 -0.93 8.57
N GLY A 75 21.70 -1.41 9.67
CA GLY A 75 23.14 -1.34 9.91
C GLY A 75 23.94 -2.15 8.89
N TYR A 76 23.44 -3.30 8.44
CA TYR A 76 24.09 -4.14 7.44
C TYR A 76 23.92 -3.57 6.03
N TYR A 77 22.76 -2.97 5.70
CA TYR A 77 22.50 -2.31 4.41
C TYR A 77 23.34 -1.03 4.21
N ARG A 78 23.38 -0.15 5.21
CA ARG A 78 24.18 1.08 5.16
C ARG A 78 25.67 0.77 5.04
N ASN A 79 26.17 -0.22 5.80
CA ASN A 79 27.57 -0.67 5.67
C ASN A 79 27.84 -1.39 4.33
N LEU A 80 26.92 -2.23 3.83
CA LEU A 80 27.03 -2.85 2.49
C LEU A 80 27.22 -1.77 1.41
N THR A 81 26.38 -0.73 1.45
CA THR A 81 26.42 0.35 0.46
C THR A 81 27.71 1.16 0.59
N PHE A 82 28.10 1.53 1.81
CA PHE A 82 29.34 2.26 2.08
C PHE A 82 30.58 1.51 1.59
N PHE A 83 30.76 0.24 1.97
CA PHE A 83 31.94 -0.53 1.56
C PHE A 83 31.90 -0.97 0.09
N PHE A 84 30.72 -1.05 -0.54
CA PHE A 84 30.61 -1.26 -1.97
C PHE A 84 31.11 -0.05 -2.76
N ASN A 85 30.59 1.16 -2.48
CA ASN A 85 31.06 2.39 -3.10
C ASN A 85 32.58 2.59 -2.87
N LEU A 86 33.07 2.26 -1.67
CA LEU A 86 34.50 2.32 -1.35
C LEU A 86 35.35 1.35 -2.20
N LEU A 87 34.81 0.21 -2.66
CA LEU A 87 35.46 -0.67 -3.65
C LEU A 87 35.35 -0.14 -5.09
N GLU A 88 34.28 0.57 -5.44
CA GLU A 88 34.11 1.18 -6.76
C GLU A 88 35.09 2.34 -6.99
N GLU A 89 35.26 3.21 -5.98
CA GLU A 89 35.96 4.49 -6.09
C GLU A 89 37.48 4.44 -5.83
N ASN A 90 38.02 3.37 -5.24
CA ASN A 90 39.38 3.35 -4.69
C ASN A 90 40.32 2.29 -5.30
N TYR A 91 41.62 2.46 -5.00
CA TYR A 91 42.70 1.55 -5.37
C TYR A 91 43.62 1.27 -4.18
N ASP A 92 44.26 0.10 -4.16
CA ASP A 92 45.27 -0.24 -3.15
C ASP A 92 46.54 0.58 -3.41
N ARG A 93 46.94 1.39 -2.42
CA ARG A 93 48.06 2.33 -2.56
C ARG A 93 49.43 1.64 -2.69
N LYS A 94 49.57 0.40 -2.21
CA LYS A 94 50.81 -0.38 -2.22
C LYS A 94 50.97 -1.16 -3.53
N THR A 95 49.90 -1.80 -4.02
CA THR A 95 49.94 -2.61 -5.25
C THR A 95 49.59 -1.83 -6.52
N ARG A 96 48.98 -0.64 -6.37
CA ARG A 96 48.41 0.19 -7.46
C ARG A 96 47.26 -0.45 -8.24
N ILE A 97 46.65 -1.50 -7.67
CA ILE A 97 45.50 -2.21 -8.27
C ILE A 97 44.19 -1.50 -7.88
N ILE A 98 43.32 -1.25 -8.86
CA ILE A 98 41.99 -0.68 -8.64
C ILE A 98 41.10 -1.73 -7.95
N CYS A 99 40.41 -1.36 -6.88
CA CYS A 99 39.65 -2.32 -6.07
C CYS A 99 38.48 -2.95 -6.87
N SER A 100 37.83 -2.16 -7.73
CA SER A 100 36.75 -2.64 -8.58
C SER A 100 37.21 -3.61 -9.66
N GLU A 101 38.38 -3.42 -10.26
CA GLU A 101 38.95 -4.34 -11.24
C GLU A 101 39.27 -5.71 -10.62
N GLU A 102 39.89 -5.74 -9.43
CA GLU A 102 40.31 -6.97 -8.76
C GLU A 102 39.17 -7.73 -8.06
N TYR A 103 38.15 -7.02 -7.54
CA TYR A 103 37.08 -7.65 -6.76
C TYR A 103 35.70 -7.66 -7.41
N LEU A 104 35.32 -6.62 -8.17
CA LEU A 104 33.96 -6.49 -8.72
C LEU A 104 33.86 -6.94 -10.18
N ASN A 105 34.86 -6.62 -11.00
CA ASN A 105 34.86 -6.75 -12.46
C ASN A 105 35.78 -7.87 -12.99
N LYS A 106 36.48 -8.59 -12.09
CA LYS A 106 37.46 -9.64 -12.42
C LYS A 106 36.92 -10.83 -13.22
N ASN A 107 35.60 -11.06 -13.16
CA ASN A 107 34.92 -12.17 -13.85
C ASN A 107 33.80 -11.65 -14.75
N ARG A 108 33.60 -12.29 -15.92
CA ARG A 108 32.54 -11.94 -16.89
C ARG A 108 31.11 -12.05 -16.35
N MET A 109 30.92 -12.76 -15.24
CA MET A 109 29.69 -12.80 -14.46
C MET A 109 29.96 -12.06 -13.14
N SER A 110 29.53 -10.80 -13.01
CA SER A 110 29.66 -10.08 -11.75
C SER A 110 28.54 -10.47 -10.77
N VAL A 111 28.73 -11.63 -10.14
CA VAL A 111 27.88 -12.13 -9.06
C VAL A 111 27.70 -11.07 -7.95
N ILE A 112 28.75 -10.28 -7.69
CA ILE A 112 28.72 -9.23 -6.67
C ILE A 112 27.79 -8.08 -7.09
N SER A 113 27.88 -7.57 -8.33
CA SER A 113 26.95 -6.54 -8.81
C SER A 113 25.50 -7.02 -8.80
N HIS A 114 25.22 -8.29 -9.13
CA HIS A 114 23.88 -8.87 -9.01
C HIS A 114 23.36 -8.92 -7.57
N ILE A 115 24.19 -9.34 -6.61
CA ILE A 115 23.81 -9.39 -5.18
C ILE A 115 23.58 -7.98 -4.62
N VAL A 116 24.41 -7.00 -5.00
CA VAL A 116 24.23 -5.60 -4.58
C VAL A 116 22.99 -4.99 -5.21
N ALA A 117 22.72 -5.24 -6.50
CA ALA A 117 21.48 -4.82 -7.14
C ALA A 117 20.24 -5.43 -6.48
N THR A 118 20.29 -6.72 -6.10
CA THR A 118 19.21 -7.37 -5.33
C THR A 118 19.04 -6.73 -3.95
N SER A 119 20.15 -6.40 -3.28
CA SER A 119 20.14 -5.82 -1.94
C SER A 119 19.58 -4.38 -1.92
N LYS A 120 19.96 -3.56 -2.91
CA LYS A 120 19.36 -2.24 -3.17
C LYS A 120 17.89 -2.36 -3.54
N GLY A 121 17.55 -3.24 -4.48
CA GLY A 121 16.18 -3.50 -4.92
C GLY A 121 15.23 -3.94 -3.80
N LEU A 122 15.69 -4.74 -2.83
CA LEU A 122 14.90 -5.08 -1.64
C LEU A 122 14.60 -3.85 -0.76
N TRP A 123 15.61 -3.01 -0.52
CA TRP A 123 15.49 -1.80 0.29
C TRP A 123 14.59 -0.74 -0.38
N GLU A 124 14.78 -0.54 -1.68
CA GLU A 124 14.02 0.39 -2.52
C GLU A 124 12.56 -0.07 -2.70
N SER A 125 12.32 -1.37 -2.90
CA SER A 125 10.95 -1.93 -3.02
C SER A 125 10.19 -1.87 -1.70
N GLY A 126 10.87 -2.01 -0.56
CA GLY A 126 10.29 -1.75 0.76
C GLY A 126 10.08 -0.27 1.08
N ASN A 127 10.52 0.64 0.20
CA ASN A 127 10.59 2.08 0.44
C ASN A 127 11.27 2.40 1.78
N CYS A 128 12.31 1.64 2.13
CA CYS A 128 12.81 1.58 3.50
C CYS A 128 13.45 2.89 3.99
N ASP A 129 13.96 3.74 3.10
CA ASP A 129 14.45 5.07 3.48
C ASP A 129 13.32 5.97 4.04
N ASP A 130 12.06 5.76 3.65
CA ASP A 130 10.91 6.51 4.17
C ASP A 130 10.61 6.23 5.66
N CYS A 131 11.15 5.14 6.21
CA CYS A 131 11.13 4.89 7.66
C CYS A 131 12.04 5.86 8.43
N TYR A 132 12.96 6.56 7.78
CA TYR A 132 14.02 7.36 8.39
C TYR A 132 13.88 8.86 8.12
N GLY A 133 14.62 9.68 8.87
CA GLY A 133 14.83 11.08 8.51
C GLY A 133 15.87 11.24 7.38
N ASP A 134 16.03 12.45 6.86
CA ASP A 134 16.95 12.78 5.75
C ASP A 134 18.46 12.62 6.08
N ASP A 135 18.80 12.00 7.22
CA ASP A 135 20.17 11.70 7.63
C ASP A 135 20.76 10.54 6.79
N THR A 136 21.78 10.83 5.99
CA THR A 136 22.64 9.84 5.33
C THR A 136 23.56 9.09 6.31
N SER A 137 23.19 8.99 7.59
CA SER A 137 24.05 8.51 8.66
C SER A 137 24.07 6.97 8.74
N LEU A 138 25.15 6.44 9.32
CA LEU A 138 25.27 5.02 9.68
C LEU A 138 24.45 4.65 10.95
N TYR A 139 23.72 5.61 11.54
CA TYR A 139 22.94 5.43 12.75
C TYR A 139 21.43 5.43 12.47
N GLN A 140 20.69 4.60 13.19
CA GLN A 140 19.27 4.41 12.99
C GLN A 140 18.47 5.60 13.55
N ASN A 141 18.18 6.60 12.73
CA ASN A 141 17.37 7.78 13.10
C ASN A 141 16.00 7.74 12.39
N PHE A 142 15.00 7.13 13.04
CA PHE A 142 13.65 6.98 12.48
C PHE A 142 12.98 8.34 12.21
N SER A 143 12.15 8.42 11.18
CA SER A 143 11.36 9.63 10.90
C SER A 143 10.41 9.94 12.06
N PRO A 144 10.04 11.22 12.30
CA PRO A 144 9.07 11.58 13.34
C PRO A 144 7.73 10.82 13.19
N HIS A 145 7.27 10.62 11.95
CA HIS A 145 6.09 9.80 11.67
C HIS A 145 6.29 8.34 12.08
N THR A 146 7.42 7.72 11.71
CA THR A 146 7.71 6.32 12.04
C THR A 146 7.67 6.09 13.55
N ILE A 147 8.23 7.04 14.32
CA ILE A 147 8.21 7.00 15.79
C ILE A 147 6.77 7.15 16.33
N GLU A 148 5.99 8.09 15.77
CA GLU A 148 4.61 8.32 16.22
C GLU A 148 3.67 7.16 15.88
N PHE A 149 3.80 6.57 14.68
CA PHE A 149 3.05 5.38 14.26
C PHE A 149 3.42 4.15 15.09
N GLN A 150 4.73 3.87 15.29
CA GLN A 150 5.17 2.77 16.16
C GLN A 150 4.64 2.93 17.59
N LYS A 151 4.60 4.16 18.12
CA LYS A 151 3.99 4.46 19.42
C LYS A 151 2.47 4.22 19.41
N ALA A 152 1.74 4.69 18.42
CA ALA A 152 0.29 4.47 18.30
C ALA A 152 -0.06 2.97 18.17
N HIS A 153 0.73 2.22 17.41
CA HIS A 153 0.63 0.76 17.31
C HIS A 153 0.90 0.07 18.66
N SER A 154 1.93 0.51 19.40
CA SER A 154 2.20 -0.01 20.74
C SER A 154 1.10 0.34 21.76
N GLU A 155 0.46 1.50 21.64
CA GLU A 155 -0.70 1.89 22.45
C GLU A 155 -1.92 0.99 22.13
N TYR A 156 -2.18 0.73 20.84
CA TYR A 156 -3.22 -0.17 20.37
C TYR A 156 -3.00 -1.62 20.86
N ALA A 157 -1.82 -2.20 20.65
CA ALA A 157 -1.50 -3.57 21.07
C ALA A 157 -1.53 -3.75 22.60
N ASN A 158 -1.14 -2.73 23.36
CA ASN A 158 -1.30 -2.68 24.82
C ASN A 158 -2.78 -2.54 25.24
N CYS A 159 -3.65 -2.01 24.38
CA CYS A 159 -5.09 -2.04 24.63
C CYS A 159 -5.68 -3.42 24.33
N THR A 160 -5.46 -3.99 23.14
CA THR A 160 -6.08 -5.27 22.73
C THR A 160 -5.68 -6.42 23.65
N SER A 161 -4.43 -6.47 24.11
CA SER A 161 -3.91 -7.51 25.02
C SER A 161 -4.54 -7.52 26.42
N LYS A 162 -5.23 -6.46 26.85
CA LYS A 162 -5.92 -6.41 28.16
C LYS A 162 -7.26 -7.12 28.18
N PHE A 163 -7.93 -7.24 27.04
CA PHE A 163 -9.31 -7.70 26.96
C PHE A 163 -9.40 -9.06 26.25
N ARG A 164 -10.12 -10.01 26.84
CA ARG A 164 -10.42 -11.31 26.21
C ARG A 164 -11.74 -11.28 25.43
N ASN A 165 -12.66 -10.42 25.83
CA ASN A 165 -13.95 -10.27 25.17
C ASN A 165 -13.83 -9.34 23.97
N VAL A 166 -14.11 -9.86 22.78
CA VAL A 166 -14.05 -9.10 21.53
C VAL A 166 -14.89 -7.82 21.55
N SER A 167 -16.04 -7.84 22.24
CA SER A 167 -16.89 -6.64 22.37
C SER A 167 -16.30 -5.55 23.29
N GLU A 168 -15.38 -5.90 24.19
CA GLU A 168 -14.61 -4.93 24.98
C GLU A 168 -13.47 -4.36 24.14
N ILE A 169 -12.73 -5.20 23.39
CA ILE A 169 -11.71 -4.75 22.43
C ILE A 169 -12.28 -3.69 21.48
N CYS A 170 -13.42 -3.97 20.86
CA CYS A 170 -14.06 -3.04 19.92
C CYS A 170 -14.56 -1.73 20.55
N LYS A 171 -14.75 -1.69 21.88
CA LYS A 171 -15.26 -0.52 22.61
C LYS A 171 -14.14 0.31 23.21
N GLU A 172 -13.26 -0.33 23.97
CA GLU A 172 -12.19 0.33 24.73
C GLU A 172 -10.97 0.68 23.86
N CYS A 173 -10.73 -0.06 22.76
CA CYS A 173 -9.56 0.14 21.90
C CYS A 173 -9.82 0.91 20.61
N MET A 174 -11.07 1.34 20.37
CA MET A 174 -11.47 2.09 19.16
C MET A 174 -10.67 3.38 18.98
N SER A 175 -10.44 4.14 20.06
CA SER A 175 -9.69 5.40 20.00
C SER A 175 -8.23 5.23 19.60
N PHE A 176 -7.56 4.18 20.09
CA PHE A 176 -6.18 3.85 19.72
C PHE A 176 -6.11 3.35 18.27
N TYR A 177 -7.06 2.52 17.84
CA TYR A 177 -7.18 2.07 16.45
C TYR A 177 -7.39 3.26 15.49
N GLN A 178 -8.32 4.17 15.81
CA GLN A 178 -8.57 5.38 15.02
C GLN A 178 -7.34 6.26 14.94
N LYS A 179 -6.72 6.62 16.08
CA LYS A 179 -5.49 7.42 16.12
C LYS A 179 -4.40 6.85 15.21
N MET A 180 -4.15 5.55 15.27
CA MET A 180 -3.13 4.90 14.44
C MET A 180 -3.51 4.90 12.95
N ASN A 181 -4.78 4.63 12.63
CA ASN A 181 -5.30 4.69 11.27
C ASN A 181 -5.22 6.10 10.67
N ASP A 182 -5.57 7.12 11.45
CA ASP A 182 -5.64 8.51 11.00
C ASP A 182 -4.23 9.09 10.75
N LEU A 183 -3.24 8.72 11.57
CA LEU A 183 -1.82 8.99 11.33
C LEU A 183 -1.34 8.36 10.01
N PHE A 184 -1.66 7.08 9.80
CA PHE A 184 -1.30 6.33 8.59
C PHE A 184 -1.92 6.93 7.34
N ASP A 185 -3.24 7.20 7.34
CA ASP A 185 -3.94 7.73 6.17
C ASP A 185 -3.54 9.19 5.88
N TYR A 186 -3.17 9.98 6.90
CA TYR A 186 -2.59 11.31 6.73
C TYR A 186 -1.23 11.27 6.02
N GLU A 187 -0.28 10.47 6.50
CA GLU A 187 1.05 10.39 5.89
C GLU A 187 1.04 9.65 4.55
N LYS A 188 0.23 8.60 4.38
CA LYS A 188 0.02 7.94 3.07
C LYS A 188 -0.54 8.92 2.04
N LYS A 189 -1.46 9.80 2.43
CA LYS A 189 -1.97 10.88 1.54
C LYS A 189 -0.89 11.93 1.24
N LYS A 190 -0.13 12.36 2.26
CA LYS A 190 0.94 13.37 2.16
C LYS A 190 2.10 12.92 1.28
N LYS A 191 2.39 11.63 1.21
CA LYS A 191 3.49 11.04 0.41
C LYS A 191 3.00 10.31 -0.87
N GLU A 192 1.85 10.69 -1.41
CA GLU A 192 1.30 10.15 -2.67
C GLU A 192 1.20 8.60 -2.71
N GLY A 193 0.92 7.98 -1.56
CA GLY A 193 0.85 6.53 -1.40
C GLY A 193 2.18 5.85 -1.06
N LYS A 194 3.33 6.51 -1.24
CA LYS A 194 4.69 5.99 -0.98
C LYS A 194 5.05 6.19 0.50
N ILE A 195 4.81 5.18 1.31
CA ILE A 195 5.23 5.11 2.71
C ILE A 195 6.08 3.85 2.95
N CYS A 196 6.85 3.82 4.02
CA CYS A 196 7.68 2.67 4.39
C CYS A 196 6.85 1.37 4.55
N PHE A 197 7.25 0.29 3.87
CA PHE A 197 6.44 -0.93 3.75
C PHE A 197 6.22 -1.69 5.08
N ASP A 198 7.16 -1.63 6.02
CA ASP A 198 6.96 -2.12 7.40
C ASP A 198 5.70 -1.52 8.05
N LEU A 199 5.40 -0.24 7.79
CA LEU A 199 4.23 0.44 8.35
C LEU A 199 2.95 0.02 7.60
N GLU A 200 3.05 -0.31 6.31
CA GLU A 200 1.95 -0.86 5.52
C GLU A 200 1.58 -2.28 5.97
N ASP A 201 2.56 -3.17 6.17
CA ASP A 201 2.33 -4.54 6.65
C ASP A 201 1.66 -4.53 8.03
N VAL A 202 2.16 -3.71 8.96
CA VAL A 202 1.56 -3.52 10.28
C VAL A 202 0.13 -2.97 10.17
N MET A 203 -0.10 -1.88 9.44
CA MET A 203 -1.45 -1.29 9.32
C MET A 203 -2.43 -2.23 8.64
N ASN A 204 -2.01 -2.97 7.61
CA ASN A 204 -2.84 -3.95 6.90
C ASN A 204 -3.21 -5.13 7.81
N LYS A 205 -2.26 -5.65 8.59
CA LYS A 205 -2.52 -6.69 9.60
C LYS A 205 -3.46 -6.20 10.69
N THR A 206 -3.25 -5.00 11.25
CA THR A 206 -4.18 -4.43 12.24
C THR A 206 -5.58 -4.17 11.64
N ARG A 207 -5.69 -3.72 10.39
CA ARG A 207 -6.98 -3.58 9.69
C ARG A 207 -7.67 -4.94 9.50
N GLN A 208 -6.93 -6.00 9.20
CA GLN A 208 -7.43 -7.36 9.10
C GLN A 208 -7.91 -7.89 10.47
N GLU A 209 -7.12 -7.72 11.53
CA GLU A 209 -7.51 -8.11 12.89
C GLU A 209 -8.77 -7.37 13.35
N TRP A 210 -8.81 -6.04 13.20
CA TRP A 210 -9.95 -5.21 13.59
C TRP A 210 -11.26 -5.57 12.86
N SER A 211 -11.18 -5.85 11.56
CA SER A 211 -12.35 -6.09 10.71
C SER A 211 -12.78 -7.55 10.61
N VAL A 212 -11.85 -8.51 10.62
CA VAL A 212 -12.12 -9.94 10.40
C VAL A 212 -12.10 -10.75 11.70
N VAL A 213 -11.08 -10.54 12.55
CA VAL A 213 -10.90 -11.30 13.80
C VAL A 213 -11.82 -10.74 14.88
N TYR A 214 -11.73 -9.43 15.16
CA TYR A 214 -12.56 -8.76 16.16
C TYR A 214 -13.92 -8.30 15.62
N LYS A 215 -14.10 -8.20 14.29
CA LYS A 215 -15.37 -7.86 13.65
C LYS A 215 -15.98 -6.54 14.16
N CYS A 216 -15.12 -5.57 14.47
CA CYS A 216 -15.55 -4.29 15.05
C CYS A 216 -16.29 -3.38 14.05
N CYS A 217 -16.16 -3.64 12.74
CA CYS A 217 -16.76 -2.85 11.66
C CYS A 217 -18.30 -3.00 11.49
N LYS A 218 -19.06 -3.26 12.56
CA LYS A 218 -20.52 -3.53 12.52
C LYS A 218 -21.35 -2.39 11.92
N ASN A 219 -20.91 -1.14 12.08
CA ASN A 219 -21.67 0.06 11.71
C ASN A 219 -22.08 0.14 10.22
N LYS A 220 -21.43 -0.62 9.32
CA LYS A 220 -21.87 -0.74 7.92
C LYS A 220 -23.27 -1.37 7.79
N MET A 221 -23.66 -2.31 8.66
CA MET A 221 -24.98 -2.93 8.54
C MET A 221 -26.13 -1.99 8.94
N ASP A 222 -25.94 -1.17 9.97
CA ASP A 222 -27.00 -0.28 10.44
C ASP A 222 -27.14 0.99 9.58
N SER A 223 -26.04 1.48 9.01
CA SER A 223 -26.09 2.51 7.96
C SER A 223 -26.72 1.98 6.66
N LEU A 224 -26.47 0.73 6.27
CA LEU A 224 -27.19 0.09 5.16
C LEU A 224 -28.70 -0.05 5.43
N LYS A 225 -29.11 -0.45 6.64
CA LYS A 225 -30.55 -0.48 7.01
C LYS A 225 -31.20 0.90 6.89
N ALA A 226 -30.53 1.95 7.37
CA ALA A 226 -31.01 3.32 7.24
C ALA A 226 -31.15 3.75 5.76
N PHE A 227 -30.16 3.44 4.93
CA PHE A 227 -30.18 3.70 3.49
C PHE A 227 -31.34 2.98 2.79
N TYR A 228 -31.51 1.67 3.01
CA TYR A 228 -32.61 0.91 2.42
C TYR A 228 -34.00 1.38 2.91
N SER A 229 -34.12 1.81 4.17
CA SER A 229 -35.36 2.38 4.72
C SER A 229 -35.73 3.70 4.01
N LEU A 230 -34.77 4.61 3.84
CA LEU A 230 -34.96 5.88 3.12
C LEU A 230 -35.33 5.62 1.64
N PHE A 231 -34.60 4.74 0.97
CA PHE A 231 -34.83 4.41 -0.43
C PHE A 231 -36.21 3.77 -0.67
N SER A 232 -36.61 2.83 0.19
CA SER A 232 -37.95 2.23 0.17
C SER A 232 -39.05 3.28 0.37
N THR A 233 -38.87 4.19 1.33
CA THR A 233 -39.82 5.28 1.61
C THR A 233 -40.02 6.19 0.40
N ILE A 234 -38.93 6.53 -0.32
CA ILE A 234 -38.99 7.35 -1.54
C ILE A 234 -39.77 6.63 -2.66
N ILE A 235 -39.53 5.33 -2.86
CA ILE A 235 -40.25 4.53 -3.86
C ILE A 235 -41.74 4.46 -3.53
N ILE A 236 -42.10 4.15 -2.28
CA ILE A 236 -43.50 4.06 -1.83
C ILE A 236 -44.21 5.40 -2.01
N LEU A 237 -43.58 6.51 -1.63
CA LEU A 237 -44.15 7.86 -1.81
C LEU A 237 -44.35 8.20 -3.29
N THR A 238 -43.41 7.83 -4.16
CA THR A 238 -43.49 8.04 -5.60
C THR A 238 -44.64 7.23 -6.22
N LEU A 239 -44.76 5.95 -5.88
CA LEU A 239 -45.85 5.09 -6.36
C LEU A 239 -47.22 5.56 -5.84
N ALA A 240 -47.31 6.00 -4.59
CA ALA A 240 -48.54 6.55 -4.01
C ALA A 240 -48.96 7.84 -4.73
N PHE A 241 -48.02 8.74 -5.02
CA PHE A 241 -48.28 9.98 -5.77
C PHE A 241 -48.85 9.71 -7.16
N TYR A 242 -48.21 8.83 -7.95
CA TYR A 242 -48.73 8.44 -9.27
C TYR A 242 -50.07 7.69 -9.18
N SER A 243 -50.29 6.86 -8.15
CA SER A 243 -51.58 6.18 -7.93
C SER A 243 -52.71 7.17 -7.63
N VAL A 244 -52.46 8.20 -6.82
CA VAL A 244 -53.44 9.26 -6.55
C VAL A 244 -53.76 10.06 -7.82
N ILE A 245 -52.76 10.41 -8.62
CA ILE A 245 -52.98 11.07 -9.93
C ILE A 245 -53.81 10.19 -10.86
N TYR A 246 -53.49 8.90 -10.98
CA TYR A 246 -54.23 7.97 -11.84
C TYR A 246 -55.70 7.85 -11.43
N LEU A 247 -55.97 7.62 -10.14
CA LEU A 247 -57.33 7.43 -9.61
C LEU A 247 -58.17 8.72 -9.65
N THR A 248 -57.56 9.88 -9.33
CA THR A 248 -58.28 11.16 -9.44
C THR A 248 -58.50 11.56 -10.89
N GLY A 249 -57.53 11.31 -11.78
CA GLY A 249 -57.68 11.52 -13.22
C GLY A 249 -58.79 10.67 -13.84
N SER A 250 -58.85 9.37 -13.52
CA SER A 250 -59.92 8.49 -14.03
C SER A 250 -61.31 8.88 -13.51
N SER A 251 -61.39 9.54 -12.35
CA SER A 251 -62.67 9.96 -11.75
C SER A 251 -63.31 11.18 -12.44
N TYR A 252 -62.63 11.83 -13.39
CA TYR A 252 -63.17 12.98 -14.14
C TYR A 252 -63.84 12.61 -15.47
N ASP A 253 -63.73 11.35 -15.93
CA ASP A 253 -64.18 10.93 -17.27
C ASP A 253 -65.66 10.51 -17.34
N GLU A 254 -66.42 10.64 -16.24
CA GLU A 254 -67.83 10.24 -16.15
C GLU A 254 -68.74 11.33 -15.55
N THR A 255 -68.64 12.59 -16.04
CA THR A 255 -69.64 13.63 -15.65
C THR A 255 -69.88 14.79 -16.64
N THR A 256 -69.30 14.82 -17.85
CA THR A 256 -69.43 15.98 -18.77
C THR A 256 -69.68 15.65 -20.25
N THR A 257 -70.59 14.71 -20.56
CA THR A 257 -71.10 14.48 -21.94
C THR A 257 -72.63 14.38 -22.04
N LEU A 258 -73.36 15.15 -21.22
CA LEU A 258 -74.81 15.38 -21.36
C LEU A 258 -75.13 16.87 -21.59
N ASP A 259 -74.52 17.47 -22.61
CA ASP A 259 -75.18 18.54 -23.36
C ASP A 259 -74.79 18.53 -24.85
N ALA A 260 -75.54 17.76 -25.64
CA ALA A 260 -75.33 17.58 -27.08
C ALA A 260 -76.50 18.14 -27.90
N ARG A 261 -77.17 19.19 -27.38
CA ARG A 261 -78.27 19.91 -28.04
C ARG A 261 -78.45 21.27 -27.35
N GLU A 262 -77.99 22.38 -27.93
CA GLU A 262 -78.52 22.86 -29.20
C GLU A 262 -77.59 23.88 -29.89
N ILE A 263 -77.29 23.71 -31.19
CA ILE A 263 -76.73 24.78 -32.03
C ILE A 263 -77.55 24.87 -33.31
N SER A 264 -78.48 25.83 -33.36
CA SER A 264 -79.12 26.25 -34.61
C SER A 264 -79.55 27.73 -34.60
N ILE A 265 -78.64 28.58 -35.07
CA ILE A 265 -78.90 29.76 -35.91
C ILE A 265 -79.77 30.89 -35.29
N SER A 266 -79.10 31.97 -34.87
CA SER A 266 -79.28 33.33 -35.41
C SER A 266 -78.09 34.20 -34.95
N GLN A 267 -77.05 34.30 -35.77
CA GLN A 267 -76.84 35.42 -36.71
C GLN A 267 -76.60 36.79 -36.04
N THR A 268 -75.33 37.20 -36.02
CA THR A 268 -74.93 38.51 -36.56
C THR A 268 -73.60 38.36 -37.29
N MET A 269 -73.35 39.18 -38.31
CA MET A 269 -72.25 38.97 -39.26
C MET A 269 -70.94 39.65 -38.85
N GLU A 270 -69.86 39.08 -39.39
CA GLU A 270 -68.55 39.69 -39.72
C GLU A 270 -68.62 41.12 -40.32
N PRO A 271 -67.48 41.86 -40.52
CA PRO A 271 -66.08 41.43 -40.38
C PRO A 271 -65.08 42.43 -39.69
N ASN A 272 -63.84 41.96 -39.54
CA ASN A 272 -62.55 42.70 -39.66
C ASN A 272 -62.09 43.79 -38.65
N THR A 273 -61.04 43.42 -37.90
CA THR A 273 -59.68 44.04 -37.97
C THR A 273 -59.51 45.55 -37.67
N SER A 274 -58.96 45.90 -36.48
CA SER A 274 -57.51 46.24 -36.35
C SER A 274 -57.06 46.76 -34.95
N ALA A 275 -55.98 46.16 -34.43
CA ALA A 275 -54.80 46.79 -33.79
C ALA A 275 -54.86 47.68 -32.52
N SER A 276 -53.70 47.70 -31.82
CA SER A 276 -53.19 48.72 -30.87
C SER A 276 -53.78 48.75 -29.43
N SER A 277 -53.01 49.06 -28.36
CA SER A 277 -51.52 49.13 -28.24
C SER A 277 -50.99 49.21 -26.78
N SER A 278 -49.86 48.53 -26.54
CA SER A 278 -48.65 48.95 -25.77
C SER A 278 -48.68 49.38 -24.29
N GLY A 279 -47.68 48.89 -23.53
CA GLY A 279 -47.23 49.39 -22.20
C GLY A 279 -46.67 48.27 -21.31
N SER A 280 -45.42 47.81 -21.49
CA SER A 280 -44.22 48.23 -20.70
C SER A 280 -44.43 48.07 -19.18
N SER A 281 -43.80 47.15 -18.43
CA SER A 281 -42.34 46.91 -18.23
C SER A 281 -42.15 45.67 -17.30
N ASN A 282 -40.99 45.00 -17.04
CA ASN A 282 -39.63 44.91 -17.62
C ASN A 282 -38.83 43.73 -16.95
N VAL A 283 -37.70 43.30 -17.55
CA VAL A 283 -36.38 42.88 -16.95
C VAL A 283 -36.38 41.98 -15.68
N THR A 284 -35.75 40.79 -15.58
CA THR A 284 -34.58 40.19 -16.30
C THR A 284 -34.63 38.65 -16.36
N ALA A 285 -34.05 38.02 -17.38
CA ALA A 285 -33.39 36.70 -17.31
C ALA A 285 -32.35 36.55 -18.44
N ILE A 286 -31.21 35.86 -18.19
CA ILE A 286 -30.11 35.63 -19.15
C ILE A 286 -29.55 34.21 -18.88
N ILE A 287 -29.35 33.32 -19.87
CA ILE A 287 -28.07 32.93 -20.54
C ILE A 287 -28.48 31.75 -21.49
N LYS A 288 -28.29 31.79 -22.83
CA LYS A 288 -27.13 31.31 -23.65
C LYS A 288 -26.72 29.83 -23.39
N SER A 289 -26.17 29.01 -24.30
CA SER A 289 -26.01 28.92 -25.78
C SER A 289 -25.44 27.48 -26.07
N LYS A 290 -25.13 26.94 -27.26
CA LYS A 290 -25.06 27.35 -28.68
C LYS A 290 -25.27 26.07 -29.55
N LYS A 291 -25.54 26.21 -30.86
CA LYS A 291 -25.45 25.13 -31.88
C LYS A 291 -24.02 25.00 -32.45
N GLU A 292 -23.79 24.03 -33.34
CA GLU A 292 -22.62 23.78 -34.24
C GLU A 292 -22.10 25.01 -35.08
N PRO A 293 -21.01 24.96 -35.90
CA PRO A 293 -20.49 23.80 -36.67
C PRO A 293 -18.96 23.56 -36.79
N GLU A 294 -18.63 22.33 -37.22
CA GLU A 294 -17.67 21.88 -38.27
C GLU A 294 -16.38 22.68 -38.62
N SER A 295 -15.21 22.03 -38.53
CA SER A 295 -14.22 21.84 -39.63
C SER A 295 -12.98 21.02 -39.20
N ASP A 296 -12.70 19.97 -39.97
CA ASP A 296 -11.41 19.32 -40.28
C ASP A 296 -10.28 19.17 -39.24
N LYS A 297 -10.04 17.92 -38.82
CA LYS A 297 -8.77 17.22 -39.17
C LYS A 297 -8.78 15.69 -38.95
N LYS A 298 -8.86 14.97 -40.08
CA LYS A 298 -8.14 13.72 -40.44
C LYS A 298 -7.45 13.00 -39.27
N LEU A 299 -8.09 11.96 -38.70
CA LEU A 299 -8.04 10.57 -39.19
C LEU A 299 -6.61 9.99 -39.30
N LEU A 300 -6.21 9.23 -38.28
CA LEU A 300 -5.54 7.94 -38.46
C LEU A 300 -5.88 7.06 -37.26
N ILE A 301 -6.55 5.94 -37.50
CA ILE A 301 -6.83 4.89 -36.51
C ILE A 301 -5.88 3.75 -36.83
N ASN A 302 -5.08 3.32 -35.86
CA ASN A 302 -4.59 1.95 -35.82
C ASN A 302 -5.49 1.18 -34.86
N VAL A 303 -6.24 0.23 -35.41
CA VAL A 303 -6.76 -0.90 -34.64
C VAL A 303 -5.67 -1.95 -34.65
N ASP A 304 -5.33 -2.50 -33.49
CA ASP A 304 -4.79 -3.85 -33.37
C ASP A 304 -5.70 -4.54 -32.34
N ASP A 305 -6.55 -5.45 -32.82
CA ASP A 305 -7.44 -6.25 -31.99
C ASP A 305 -6.67 -7.48 -31.49
N SER A 306 -6.63 -7.69 -30.17
CA SER A 306 -6.25 -8.97 -29.58
C SER A 306 -6.91 -9.15 -28.21
N ASP A 307 -8.21 -9.43 -28.23
CA ASP A 307 -8.88 -10.08 -27.11
C ASP A 307 -8.34 -11.52 -26.98
N ASP A 308 -7.97 -11.91 -25.76
CA ASP A 308 -7.96 -13.32 -25.32
C ASP A 308 -8.14 -13.33 -23.80
N ASP A 309 -9.37 -13.59 -23.36
CA ASP A 309 -9.73 -13.77 -21.95
C ASP A 309 -9.19 -15.11 -21.43
N GLU A 310 -8.44 -15.11 -20.32
CA GLU A 310 -8.58 -16.20 -19.35
C GLU A 310 -8.54 -15.71 -17.89
N ASN A 311 -9.61 -16.00 -17.16
CA ASN A 311 -9.86 -15.51 -15.81
C ASN A 311 -10.11 -16.70 -14.87
N ILE A 312 -9.05 -17.17 -14.19
CA ILE A 312 -9.16 -18.24 -13.19
C ILE A 312 -8.80 -17.72 -11.80
N LEU A 313 -9.87 -17.41 -11.06
CA LEU A 313 -9.90 -17.24 -9.62
C LEU A 313 -9.44 -18.51 -8.89
N SER A 314 -8.41 -18.43 -8.03
CA SER A 314 -8.07 -19.48 -7.07
C SER A 314 -7.92 -18.95 -5.64
N THR A 315 -8.89 -19.23 -4.78
CA THR A 315 -8.84 -18.92 -3.34
C THR A 315 -7.96 -19.92 -2.57
N PRO A 316 -7.30 -19.54 -1.47
CA PRO A 316 -6.46 -20.47 -0.70
C PRO A 316 -7.30 -21.51 0.05
N SER A 317 -7.15 -22.78 -0.32
CA SER A 317 -7.70 -23.89 0.48
C SER A 317 -6.78 -24.19 1.66
N ALA A 318 -7.28 -24.08 2.88
CA ALA A 318 -6.55 -24.48 4.07
C ALA A 318 -6.43 -26.01 4.11
N ASN A 319 -5.22 -26.55 4.15
CA ASN A 319 -5.02 -27.98 4.36
C ASN A 319 -4.00 -28.24 5.47
N ARG A 320 -4.47 -28.88 6.55
CA ARG A 320 -3.66 -29.29 7.69
C ARG A 320 -2.88 -30.55 7.27
N HIS A 321 -1.55 -30.47 7.26
CA HIS A 321 -0.73 -31.69 7.24
C HIS A 321 -0.25 -32.02 8.65
N GLN A 322 -0.58 -33.23 9.06
CA GLN A 322 -0.30 -33.79 10.38
C GLN A 322 0.81 -34.81 10.19
N ILE A 323 2.00 -34.52 10.72
CA ILE A 323 3.15 -35.40 10.59
C ILE A 323 2.88 -36.67 11.40
N VAL A 324 2.78 -37.80 10.70
CA VAL A 324 2.80 -39.13 11.30
C VAL A 324 4.25 -39.51 11.58
N LEU A 325 4.51 -40.00 12.79
CA LEU A 325 5.77 -40.65 13.15
C LEU A 325 5.66 -42.14 12.78
N ASP A 326 6.62 -42.65 12.02
CA ASP A 326 6.88 -44.09 11.89
C ASP A 326 8.38 -44.32 11.60
N ASN A 327 9.02 -45.12 12.48
CA ASN A 327 10.42 -45.60 12.47
C ASN A 327 11.54 -44.55 12.41
#